data_AF-A0A9X8VHI8-F1
#
_entry.id   AF-A0A9X8VHI8-F1
#
_cell.length_a   1.000
_cell.length_b   1.000
_cell.length_c   1.000
_cell.angle_alpha   90.00
_cell.angle_beta   90.00
_cell.angle_gamma   90.00
#
_symmetry.space_group_name_H-M   'P 1'
#
loop_
_entity.id
_entity.type
_entity.pdbx_description
1 polymer ?
#
loop_
_entity_poly.entity_id
_entity_poly.type
_entity_poly.pdbx_seq_one_letter_code
_entity_poly.pdbx_strand_id
1 'polypeptide(L)'
;MTKLAMLHESLIPFVAKKTGSQLLWHNALSPAEQDELKKETSYLIEENNRHAIFDDGTPRLNDEKVFFAERYGGGAISRNGGGARCGFDGR
;
A
#
# COMPACT_ATOMS: atom_id res chain seq x y z
N MET A 1 -9.70 28.38 11.48
CA MET A 1 -9.66 26.91 11.54
C MET A 1 -9.74 26.38 10.12
N THR A 2 -8.71 25.66 9.67
CA THR A 2 -8.71 25.03 8.34
C THR A 2 -9.66 23.83 8.36
N LYS A 3 -10.56 23.72 7.40
CA LYS A 3 -11.45 22.56 7.28
C LYS A 3 -10.62 21.35 6.83
N LEU A 4 -10.93 20.16 7.34
CA LEU A 4 -10.23 18.91 6.99
C LEU A 4 -10.15 18.71 5.46
N ALA A 5 -11.24 19.02 4.75
CA ALA A 5 -11.33 18.95 3.28
C ALA A 5 -10.40 19.91 2.51
N MET A 6 -9.69 20.81 3.20
CA MET A 6 -8.74 21.74 2.61
C MET A 6 -7.28 21.35 2.89
N LEU A 7 -7.04 20.23 3.57
CA LEU A 7 -5.70 19.70 3.77
C LEU A 7 -5.26 18.98 2.49
N HIS A 8 -3.98 19.15 2.13
CA HIS A 8 -3.38 18.44 1.01
C HIS A 8 -3.22 16.95 1.36
N GLU A 9 -3.69 16.07 0.49
CA GLU A 9 -3.44 14.65 0.61
C GLU A 9 -1.93 14.39 0.62
N SER A 10 -1.45 13.79 1.70
CA SER A 10 -0.04 13.46 1.88
C SER A 10 0.23 12.01 1.50
N LEU A 11 -0.39 11.54 0.41
CA LEU A 11 -0.30 10.17 -0.08
C LEU A 11 0.73 10.06 -1.21
N ILE A 12 1.60 9.06 -1.11
CA ILE A 12 2.64 8.80 -2.11
C ILE A 12 2.37 7.46 -2.77
N PRO A 13 2.19 7.44 -4.10
CA PRO A 13 1.98 6.18 -4.80
C PRO A 13 3.26 5.35 -4.79
N PHE A 14 3.09 4.04 -4.71
CA PHE A 14 4.13 3.04 -4.95
C PHE A 14 3.52 1.81 -5.60
N VAL A 15 4.29 1.14 -6.46
CA VAL A 15 3.85 -0.08 -7.12
C VAL A 15 4.29 -1.29 -6.30
N ALA A 16 3.38 -2.24 -6.13
CA ALA A 16 3.68 -3.55 -5.58
C ALA A 16 3.18 -4.63 -6.55
N LYS A 17 3.86 -5.77 -6.55
CA LYS A 17 3.60 -6.89 -7.43
C LYS A 17 2.97 -8.05 -6.68
N LYS A 18 2.03 -8.72 -7.32
CA LYS A 18 1.35 -9.88 -6.75
C LYS A 18 2.34 -10.99 -6.44
N THR A 19 2.18 -11.61 -5.28
CA THR A 19 3.02 -12.72 -4.84
C THR A 19 2.18 -13.88 -4.32
N GLY A 20 2.80 -15.05 -4.17
CA GLY A 20 2.22 -16.17 -3.46
C GLY A 20 2.22 -15.92 -1.95
N SER A 21 1.11 -16.22 -1.28
CA SER A 21 1.01 -16.14 0.18
C SER A 21 0.12 -17.27 0.73
N GLN A 22 0.24 -17.48 2.04
CA GLN A 22 -0.60 -18.43 2.78
C GLN A 22 -1.20 -17.73 4.00
N LEU A 23 -2.51 -17.88 4.19
CA LEU A 23 -3.19 -17.44 5.39
C LEU A 23 -2.93 -18.44 6.51
N LEU A 24 -2.19 -18.01 7.55
CA LEU A 24 -1.83 -18.88 8.68
C LEU A 24 -2.89 -18.86 9.79
N TRP A 25 -3.60 -17.74 9.94
CA TRP A 25 -4.62 -17.57 10.97
C TRP A 25 -5.63 -16.50 10.55
N HIS A 26 -6.89 -16.69 10.91
CA HIS A 26 -7.95 -15.70 10.82
C HIS A 26 -8.97 -15.95 11.94
N ASN A 27 -9.76 -14.93 12.30
CA ASN A 27 -10.74 -15.08 13.38
C ASN A 27 -11.96 -15.91 12.94
N ALA A 28 -12.66 -15.50 11.88
CA ALA A 28 -13.93 -16.11 11.46
C ALA A 28 -14.28 -15.88 9.98
N LEU A 29 -13.27 -15.82 9.10
CA LEU A 29 -13.50 -15.66 7.66
C LEU A 29 -14.03 -16.96 7.06
N SER A 30 -15.10 -16.87 6.28
CA SER A 30 -15.56 -17.92 5.39
C SER A 30 -14.50 -18.22 4.31
N PRO A 31 -14.55 -19.38 3.65
CA PRO A 31 -13.60 -19.70 2.58
C PRO A 31 -13.55 -18.64 1.46
N ALA A 32 -14.70 -18.07 1.10
CA ALA A 32 -14.78 -17.02 0.09
C ALA A 32 -14.07 -15.72 0.53
N GLU A 33 -14.26 -15.32 1.79
CA GLU A 33 -13.59 -14.15 2.36
C GLU A 33 -12.08 -14.37 2.51
N GLN A 34 -11.65 -15.61 2.78
CA GLN A 34 -10.22 -15.95 2.81
C GLN A 34 -9.58 -15.83 1.43
N ASP A 35 -10.26 -16.31 0.38
CA ASP A 35 -9.80 -16.20 -1.00
C ASP A 35 -9.76 -14.74 -1.47
N GLU A 36 -10.76 -13.95 -1.11
CA GLU A 36 -10.81 -12.52 -1.37
C GLU A 36 -9.66 -11.79 -0.65
N LEU A 37 -9.45 -12.05 0.64
CA LEU A 37 -8.34 -11.49 1.42
C LEU A 37 -7.00 -11.79 0.74
N LYS A 38 -6.74 -13.07 0.42
CA LYS A 38 -5.51 -13.47 -0.26
C LYS A 38 -5.35 -12.75 -1.60
N LYS A 39 -6.42 -12.60 -2.37
CA LYS A 39 -6.37 -11.91 -3.66
C LYS A 39 -6.00 -10.43 -3.50
N GLU A 40 -6.55 -9.75 -2.50
CA GLU A 40 -6.38 -8.30 -2.32
C GLU A 40 -5.12 -7.90 -1.56
N THR A 41 -4.54 -8.77 -0.73
CA THR A 41 -3.41 -8.40 0.15
C THR A 41 -2.07 -9.07 -0.18
N SER A 42 -2.00 -9.98 -1.16
CA SER A 42 -0.76 -10.71 -1.48
C SER A 42 0.12 -9.96 -2.47
N TYR A 43 0.77 -8.89 -1.99
CA TYR A 43 1.64 -8.04 -2.79
C TYR A 43 2.97 -7.75 -2.09
N LEU A 44 4.06 -7.60 -2.86
CA LEU A 44 5.38 -7.22 -2.36
C LEU A 44 6.04 -6.19 -3.29
N ILE A 45 6.89 -5.35 -2.71
CA ILE A 45 7.78 -4.45 -3.46
C ILE A 45 9.03 -5.26 -3.80
N GLU A 46 9.33 -5.45 -5.08
CA GLU A 46 10.54 -6.17 -5.50
C GLU A 46 11.80 -5.35 -5.16
N GLU A 47 12.79 -5.97 -4.50
CA GLU A 47 14.00 -5.29 -4.00
C GLU A 47 14.87 -4.64 -5.10
N ASN A 48 14.77 -5.13 -6.33
CA ASN A 48 15.51 -4.61 -7.48
C ASN A 48 14.77 -3.47 -8.20
N ASN A 49 13.52 -3.18 -7.80
CA ASN A 49 12.66 -2.15 -8.39
C ASN A 49 12.23 -1.09 -7.34
N ARG A 50 13.14 -0.72 -6.43
CA ARG A 50 12.92 0.31 -5.38
C ARG A 50 12.56 1.72 -5.90
N HIS A 51 12.52 1.91 -7.22
CA HIS A 51 12.17 3.16 -7.89
C HIS A 51 10.94 3.04 -8.82
N ALA A 52 10.01 2.12 -8.55
CA ALA A 52 8.78 1.99 -9.35
C ALA A 52 7.75 3.09 -9.08
N ILE A 53 8.18 4.33 -8.84
CA ILE A 53 7.34 5.47 -9.22
C ILE A 53 7.65 5.67 -10.70
N PHE A 54 6.90 4.99 -11.57
CA PHE A 54 6.83 5.43 -12.96
C PHE A 54 6.43 6.91 -12.95
N ASP A 55 6.98 7.73 -13.84
CA ASP A 55 6.76 9.20 -13.87
C ASP A 55 5.27 9.61 -13.92
N ASP A 56 4.36 8.66 -14.16
CA ASP A 56 2.91 8.83 -14.22
C ASP A 56 2.10 8.01 -13.19
N GLY A 57 2.74 7.16 -12.37
CA GLY A 57 2.07 6.32 -11.37
C GLY A 57 1.20 5.20 -11.94
N THR A 58 1.39 4.78 -13.20
CA THR A 58 0.54 3.76 -13.85
C THR A 58 1.17 2.35 -13.74
N PRO A 59 0.43 1.31 -13.28
CA PRO A 59 0.87 -0.08 -13.41
C PRO A 59 1.18 -0.44 -14.87
N ARG A 60 2.31 -1.09 -15.13
CA ARG A 60 2.70 -1.50 -16.48
C ARG A 60 2.40 -2.97 -16.74
N LEU A 61 2.23 -3.77 -15.69
CA LEU A 61 1.94 -5.20 -15.76
C LEU A 61 0.61 -5.56 -15.08
N ASN A 62 0.01 -6.66 -15.52
CA ASN A 62 -1.28 -7.15 -14.99
C ASN A 62 -1.21 -7.65 -13.54
N ASP A 63 -0.01 -7.93 -13.04
CA ASP A 63 0.24 -8.37 -11.66
C ASP A 63 0.72 -7.24 -10.75
N GLU A 64 0.77 -6.00 -11.25
CA GLU A 64 1.09 -4.80 -10.48
C GLU A 64 -0.17 -4.11 -9.96
N LYS A 65 -0.07 -3.51 -8.77
CA LYS A 65 -1.11 -2.67 -8.18
C LYS A 65 -0.45 -1.44 -7.55
N VAL A 66 -1.06 -0.26 -7.74
CA VAL A 66 -0.64 0.97 -7.07
C VAL A 66 -1.24 0.97 -5.67
N PHE A 67 -0.39 1.19 -4.68
CA PHE A 67 -0.77 1.50 -3.32
C PHE A 67 -0.27 2.90 -2.97
N PHE A 68 -0.79 3.45 -1.87
CA PHE A 68 -0.47 4.78 -1.40
C PHE A 68 0.05 4.72 0.03
N ALA A 69 1.20 5.30 0.28
CA ALA A 69 1.74 5.46 1.62
C ALA A 69 1.51 6.89 2.11
N GLU A 70 1.00 7.05 3.33
CA GLU A 70 0.87 8.35 3.96
C GLU A 70 2.25 8.88 4.40
N ARG A 71 2.52 10.16 4.14
CA ARG A 71 3.62 10.91 4.73
C ARG A 71 3.12 11.57 6.00
N TYR A 72 3.73 11.21 7.13
CA TYR A 72 3.48 11.86 8.40
C TYR A 72 4.79 12.03 9.17
N GLY A 73 4.83 13.02 10.06
CA GLY A 73 5.94 13.25 10.98
C GLY A 73 5.48 13.14 12.42
N GLY A 74 6.41 13.20 13.37
CA GLY A 74 6.09 13.22 14.79
C GLY A 74 7.34 13.40 15.64
N GLY A 75 7.20 13.88 16.87
CA GLY A 75 8.35 14.19 17.74
C GLY A 75 9.25 12.98 18.06
N ALA A 76 8.74 11.75 17.92
CA ALA A 76 9.47 10.50 18.11
C ALA A 76 9.81 9.78 16.79
N ILE A 77 9.50 10.39 15.64
CA ILE A 77 9.78 9.85 14.32
C ILE A 77 10.92 10.70 13.76
N SER A 78 11.97 10.05 13.23
CA SER A 78 13.11 10.76 12.64
C SER A 78 12.66 11.71 11.51
N ARG A 79 13.61 12.42 10.87
CA ARG A 79 13.34 13.46 9.86
C ARG A 79 12.35 13.08 8.75
N ASN A 80 12.25 11.78 8.41
CA ASN A 80 11.30 11.26 7.43
C ASN A 80 10.46 10.13 8.07
N GLY A 81 9.24 10.45 8.49
CA GLY A 81 8.22 9.47 8.89
C GLY A 81 7.24 9.17 7.76
N GLY A 82 6.47 8.09 7.91
CA GLY A 82 5.43 7.72 6.96
C GLY A 82 5.00 6.26 7.07
N GLY A 83 4.03 5.87 6.24
CA GLY A 83 3.53 4.50 6.08
C GLY A 83 4.58 3.56 5.46
N ALA A 84 5.71 3.36 6.11
CA ALA A 84 6.82 2.56 5.59
C ALA A 84 6.54 1.04 5.57
N ARG A 85 5.45 0.61 6.21
CA ARG A 85 5.09 -0.81 6.38
C ARG A 85 3.66 -1.14 5.95
N CYS A 86 2.91 -0.15 5.49
CA CYS A 86 1.53 -0.31 5.05
C CYS A 86 1.21 0.67 3.92
N GLY A 87 0.41 0.23 2.95
CA GLY A 87 -0.14 1.07 1.91
C GLY A 87 -1.64 0.89 1.80
N PHE A 88 -2.32 1.95 1.40
CA PHE A 88 -3.74 1.97 1.08
C PHE A 88 -3.91 1.68 -0.41
N ASP A 89 -4.94 0.94 -0.82
CA ASP A 89 -5.19 0.65 -2.22
C ASP A 89 -6.16 1.63 -2.90
N GLY A 90 -6.58 2.67 -2.18
CA GLY A 90 -7.37 3.78 -2.70
C GLY A 90 -8.80 3.43 -3.14
N ARG A 91 -9.30 2.25 -2.73
CA ARG A 91 -10.69 1.81 -2.97
C ARG A 91 -11.59 2.08 -1.77
#